data_AF-A0A0B2ULB2-F1
#
_entry.id   AF-A0A0B2ULB2-F1
#
_cell.length_a   1.000
_cell.length_b   1.000
_cell.length_c   1.000
_cell.angle_alpha   90.00
_cell.angle_beta   90.00
_cell.angle_gamma   90.00
#
_symmetry.space_group_name_H-M   'P 1'
#
loop_
_entity.id
_entity.type
_entity.pdbx_description
1 polymer ?
#
loop_
_entity_poly.entity_id
_entity_poly.type
_entity_poly.pdbx_seq_one_letter_code
_entity_poly.pdbx_strand_id
1 'polypeptide(L)'
;MISFLFVLFIGARHLSYLKEKERKLKEKKEKEAAKRIPPWEMFKRGEEATRYSKYDDKGIPTHSADGEEISKKQRKKLEKLYETQQRNYEQVHFEIFFASRISASKISIK
;
A
#
# COMPACT_ATOMS: atom_id res chain seq x y z
N MET A 1 9.10 -7.72 -48.57
CA MET A 1 9.44 -6.67 -47.57
C MET A 1 8.39 -6.49 -46.46
N ILE A 2 7.20 -7.10 -46.55
CA ILE A 2 6.12 -6.95 -45.53
C ILE A 2 6.38 -7.77 -44.24
N SER A 3 7.12 -8.89 -44.33
CA SER A 3 7.36 -9.78 -43.18
C SER A 3 8.17 -9.16 -42.03
N PHE A 4 9.11 -8.25 -42.32
CA PHE A 4 9.95 -7.63 -41.28
C PHE A 4 9.15 -6.64 -40.42
N LEU A 5 8.21 -5.93 -41.05
CA LEU A 5 7.30 -4.99 -40.37
C LEU A 5 6.29 -5.74 -39.48
N PHE A 6 5.84 -6.92 -39.90
CA PHE A 6 4.93 -7.78 -39.11
C PHE A 6 5.62 -8.36 -37.86
N VAL A 7 6.88 -8.79 -37.97
CA VAL A 7 7.67 -9.28 -36.83
C VAL A 7 7.98 -8.14 -35.84
N LEU A 8 8.32 -6.95 -36.33
CA LEU A 8 8.50 -5.74 -35.51
C LEU A 8 7.21 -5.35 -34.77
N PHE A 9 6.06 -5.45 -35.43
CA PHE A 9 4.76 -5.16 -34.83
C PHE A 9 4.35 -6.17 -33.75
N ILE A 10 4.57 -7.47 -33.99
CA ILE A 10 4.35 -8.52 -32.98
C ILE A 10 5.29 -8.33 -31.79
N GLY A 11 6.57 -8.05 -32.03
CA GLY A 11 7.56 -7.76 -31.00
C GLY A 11 7.19 -6.56 -30.13
N ALA A 12 6.77 -5.45 -30.76
CA ALA A 12 6.33 -4.24 -30.05
C ALA A 12 5.07 -4.46 -29.21
N ARG A 13 4.12 -5.27 -29.69
CA ARG A 13 2.93 -5.67 -28.93
C ARG A 13 3.29 -6.55 -27.73
N HIS A 14 4.23 -7.48 -27.89
CA HIS A 14 4.69 -8.35 -26.80
C HIS A 14 5.46 -7.56 -25.73
N LEU A 15 6.30 -6.60 -26.15
CA LEU A 15 7.02 -5.72 -25.24
C LEU A 15 6.07 -4.86 -24.40
N SER A 16 4.99 -4.36 -25.02
CA SER A 16 3.93 -3.60 -24.34
C SER A 16 3.19 -4.49 -23.32
N TYR A 17 2.89 -5.74 -23.68
CA TYR A 17 2.24 -6.69 -22.79
C TYR A 17 3.08 -7.04 -21.55
N LEU A 18 4.38 -7.27 -21.71
CA LEU A 18 5.29 -7.55 -20.59
C LEU A 18 5.41 -6.34 -19.65
N LYS A 19 5.56 -5.14 -20.22
CA LYS A 19 5.64 -3.89 -19.45
C LYS A 19 4.36 -3.62 -18.63
N GLU A 20 3.21 -3.92 -19.20
CA GLU A 20 1.93 -3.77 -18.50
C GLU A 20 1.74 -4.84 -17.40
N LYS A 21 2.21 -6.07 -17.64
CA LYS A 21 2.20 -7.15 -16.65
C LYS A 21 3.10 -6.84 -15.45
N GLU A 22 4.30 -6.31 -15.69
CA GLU A 22 5.20 -5.86 -14.62
C GLU A 22 4.60 -4.70 -13.82
N ARG A 23 3.98 -3.72 -14.49
CA ARG A 23 3.26 -2.63 -13.79
C ARG A 23 2.17 -3.18 -12.88
N LYS A 24 1.33 -4.09 -13.38
CA LYS A 24 0.27 -4.73 -12.58
C LYS A 24 0.85 -5.55 -11.42
N LEU A 25 2.00 -6.20 -11.60
CA LEU A 25 2.65 -6.96 -10.55
C LEU A 25 3.22 -6.05 -9.45
N LYS A 26 3.87 -4.95 -9.82
CA LYS A 26 4.35 -3.94 -8.85
C LYS A 26 3.18 -3.30 -8.12
N GLU A 27 2.13 -2.93 -8.83
CA GLU A 27 0.95 -2.30 -8.23
C GLU A 27 0.23 -3.25 -7.26
N LYS A 28 0.19 -4.56 -7.54
CA LYS A 28 -0.29 -5.57 -6.59
C LYS A 28 0.60 -5.67 -5.35
N LYS A 29 1.93 -5.72 -5.54
CA LYS A 29 2.90 -5.75 -4.44
C LYS A 29 2.85 -4.47 -3.60
N GLU A 30 2.64 -3.32 -4.22
CA GLU A 30 2.46 -2.03 -3.57
C GLU A 30 1.13 -1.97 -2.82
N LYS A 31 0.03 -2.51 -3.38
CA LYS A 31 -1.26 -2.63 -2.68
C LYS A 31 -1.19 -3.60 -1.49
N GLU A 32 -0.46 -4.70 -1.62
CA GLU A 32 -0.21 -5.64 -0.53
C GLU A 32 0.72 -5.04 0.53
N ALA A 33 1.75 -4.29 0.11
CA ALA A 33 2.62 -3.55 1.01
C ALA A 33 1.85 -2.43 1.72
N ALA A 34 0.96 -1.72 1.02
CA ALA A 34 0.11 -0.66 1.57
C ALA A 34 -0.82 -1.18 2.68
N LYS A 35 -1.34 -2.40 2.54
CA LYS A 35 -2.14 -3.08 3.58
C LYS A 35 -1.32 -3.55 4.77
N ARG A 36 0.00 -3.69 4.60
CA ARG A 36 0.97 -3.97 5.68
C ARG A 36 1.55 -2.70 6.29
N ILE A 37 1.13 -1.51 5.86
CA ILE A 37 1.60 -0.28 6.50
C ILE A 37 0.84 -0.14 7.81
N PRO A 38 1.56 -0.01 8.94
CA PRO A 38 0.92 0.17 10.21
C PRO A 38 0.18 1.51 10.25
N PRO A 39 -0.97 1.59 10.95
CA PRO A 39 -1.83 2.76 10.92
C PRO A 39 -1.14 4.04 11.42
N TRP A 40 -0.13 3.93 12.30
CA TRP A 40 0.67 5.08 12.80
C TRP A 40 1.70 5.62 11.81
N GLU A 41 2.04 4.86 10.76
CA GLU A 41 2.91 5.33 9.67
C GLU A 41 2.12 5.76 8.42
N MET A 42 0.83 5.41 8.34
CA MET A 42 0.01 5.70 7.15
C MET A 42 0.06 7.17 6.76
N PHE A 43 -0.15 8.08 7.72
CA PHE A 43 -0.14 9.53 7.48
C PHE A 43 1.26 10.16 7.45
N LYS A 44 2.31 9.36 7.75
CA LYS A 44 3.72 9.80 7.77
C LYS A 44 4.49 9.38 6.52
N ARG A 45 3.85 8.67 5.58
CA ARG A 45 4.45 8.21 4.33
C ARG A 45 3.75 8.80 3.11
N GLY A 46 4.48 8.85 1.99
CA GLY A 46 3.95 9.28 0.70
C GLY A 46 3.61 10.78 0.66
N GLU A 47 2.66 11.14 -0.20
CA GLU A 47 2.24 12.54 -0.40
C GLU A 47 1.53 13.12 0.83
N GLU A 48 0.97 12.29 1.71
CA GLU A 48 0.32 12.74 2.94
C GLU A 48 1.32 13.23 3.99
N ALA A 49 2.56 12.73 3.97
CA ALA A 49 3.62 13.20 4.85
C ALA A 49 3.95 14.69 4.62
N THR A 50 3.84 15.16 3.37
CA THR A 50 4.05 16.56 3.02
C THR A 50 2.84 17.43 3.36
N ARG A 51 1.66 16.82 3.61
CA ARG A 51 0.40 17.51 3.89
C ARG A 51 0.18 17.82 5.37
N TYR A 52 0.99 17.24 6.25
CA TYR A 52 0.82 17.35 7.69
C TYR A 52 2.16 17.60 8.37
N SER A 53 2.21 18.59 9.26
CA SER A 53 3.46 19.01 9.91
C SER A 53 3.66 18.35 11.28
N LYS A 54 2.57 18.14 12.02
CA LYS A 54 2.61 17.54 13.37
C LYS A 54 1.61 16.40 13.50
N TYR A 55 1.98 15.44 14.34
CA TYR A 55 1.23 14.22 14.61
C TYR A 55 1.08 14.00 16.10
N ASP A 56 0.00 13.35 16.50
CA ASP A 56 -0.28 12.91 17.86
C ASP A 56 0.48 11.61 18.21
N ASP A 57 0.41 11.15 19.45
CA ASP A 57 1.05 9.91 19.93
C ASP A 57 0.58 8.67 19.13
N LYS A 58 -0.65 8.72 18.61
CA LYS A 58 -1.23 7.67 17.77
C LYS A 58 -0.83 7.77 16.29
N GLY A 59 -0.06 8.79 15.89
CA GLY A 59 0.32 9.05 14.51
C GLY A 59 -0.76 9.74 13.67
N ILE A 60 -1.81 10.29 14.29
CA ILE A 60 -2.88 11.04 13.62
C ILE A 60 -2.42 12.49 13.41
N PRO A 61 -2.60 13.09 12.22
CA PRO A 61 -2.25 14.48 11.98
C PRO A 61 -2.98 15.44 12.91
N THR A 62 -2.24 16.37 13.51
CA THR A 62 -2.79 17.44 14.35
C THR A 62 -2.68 18.80 13.68
N HIS A 63 -1.62 19.02 12.89
CA HIS A 63 -1.40 20.27 12.16
C HIS A 63 -1.29 20.00 10.66
N SER A 64 -1.88 20.88 9.85
CA SER A 64 -1.73 20.88 8.39
C SER A 64 -0.29 21.21 7.96
N ALA A 65 0.01 21.11 6.67
CA ALA A 65 1.30 21.49 6.08
C ALA A 65 1.69 22.93 6.44
N ASP A 66 0.72 23.83 6.52
CA ASP A 66 0.87 25.24 6.85
C ASP A 66 1.10 25.50 8.35
N GLY A 67 1.05 24.46 9.19
CA GLY A 67 1.16 24.59 10.64
C GLY A 67 -0.14 25.00 11.34
N GLU A 68 -1.25 25.10 10.62
CA GLU A 68 -2.59 25.37 11.16
C GLU A 68 -3.15 24.14 11.89
N GLU A 69 -3.83 24.36 13.03
CA GLU A 69 -4.49 23.28 13.78
C GLU A 69 -5.67 22.73 12.97
N ILE A 70 -5.72 21.41 12.80
CA ILE A 70 -6.79 20.76 12.05
C ILE A 70 -8.12 20.91 12.79
N SER A 71 -9.17 21.32 12.07
CA SER A 71 -10.49 21.50 12.67
C SER A 71 -11.01 20.21 13.33
N LYS A 72 -11.78 20.33 14.42
CA LYS A 72 -12.36 19.19 15.16
C LYS A 72 -13.13 18.22 14.24
N LYS A 73 -13.80 18.73 13.19
CA LYS A 73 -14.52 17.92 12.21
C LYS A 73 -13.58 17.09 11.32
N GLN A 74 -12.47 17.69 10.86
CA GLN A 74 -11.47 16.99 10.07
C GLN A 74 -10.68 15.98 10.90
N ARG A 75 -10.32 16.31 12.14
CA ARG A 75 -9.66 15.39 13.07
C ARG A 75 -10.49 14.12 13.29
N LYS A 76 -11.79 14.27 13.53
CA LYS A 76 -12.71 13.13 13.67
C LYS A 76 -12.81 12.26 12.41
N LYS A 77 -12.64 12.86 11.22
CA LYS A 77 -12.58 12.10 9.95
C LYS A 77 -11.29 11.30 9.85
N LEU A 78 -10.16 11.90 10.23
CA LEU A 78 -8.85 11.23 10.26
C LEU A 78 -8.81 10.08 11.27
N GLU A 79 -9.41 10.26 12.45
CA GLU A 79 -9.56 9.19 13.45
C GLU A 79 -10.35 8.00 12.92
N LYS A 80 -11.47 8.23 12.22
CA LYS A 80 -12.23 7.12 11.60
C LYS A 80 -11.44 6.38 10.52
N LEU A 81 -10.67 7.10 9.71
CA LEU A 81 -9.78 6.50 8.71
C LEU A 81 -8.69 5.66 9.38
N TYR A 82 -8.08 6.19 10.45
CA TYR A 82 -7.10 5.48 11.25
C TYR A 82 -7.67 4.18 11.83
N GLU A 83 -8.85 4.23 12.46
CA GLU A 83 -9.49 3.06 13.06
C GLU A 83 -9.82 1.99 12.01
N THR A 84 -10.29 2.40 10.83
CA THR A 84 -10.56 1.50 9.71
C THR A 84 -9.28 0.82 9.23
N GLN A 85 -8.20 1.59 9.07
CA GLN A 85 -6.90 1.05 8.67
C GLN A 85 -6.32 0.11 9.74
N GLN A 86 -6.50 0.43 11.03
CA GLN A 86 -6.03 -0.40 12.13
C GLN A 86 -6.67 -1.79 12.10
N ARG A 87 -7.99 -1.87 11.92
CA ARG A 87 -8.70 -3.16 11.81
C ARG A 87 -8.23 -3.97 10.60
N ASN A 88 -8.05 -3.30 9.45
CA ASN A 88 -7.53 -3.96 8.25
C ASN A 88 -6.09 -4.48 8.45
N TYR A 89 -5.23 -3.67 9.08
CA TYR A 89 -3.86 -4.05 9.38
C TYR A 89 -3.80 -5.23 10.34
N GLU A 90 -4.63 -5.22 11.40
CA GLU A 90 -4.72 -6.31 12.37
C GLU A 90 -5.16 -7.62 11.70
N GLN A 91 -6.18 -7.59 10.85
CA GLN A 91 -6.60 -8.76 10.07
C GLN A 91 -5.50 -9.29 9.16
N VAL A 92 -4.81 -8.40 8.42
CA VAL A 92 -3.72 -8.79 7.52
C VAL A 92 -2.53 -9.34 8.30
N HIS A 93 -2.18 -8.71 9.43
CA HIS A 93 -1.11 -9.16 10.30
C HIS A 93 -1.42 -10.55 10.88
N PHE A 94 -2.66 -10.76 11.32
CA PHE A 94 -3.15 -12.05 11.80
C PHE A 94 -3.06 -13.10 10.68
N GLU A 95 -3.65 -12.85 9.52
CA GLU A 95 -3.58 -13.76 8.36
C GLU A 95 -2.14 -14.14 8.00
N ILE A 96 -1.20 -13.18 7.97
CA ILE A 96 0.22 -13.45 7.71
C ILE A 96 0.83 -14.33 8.80
N PHE A 97 0.57 -14.02 10.07
CA PHE A 97 1.07 -14.79 11.21
C PHE A 97 0.55 -16.24 11.18
N PHE A 98 -0.74 -16.44 10.89
CA PHE A 98 -1.34 -17.76 10.78
C PHE A 98 -0.85 -18.51 9.54
N ALA A 99 -0.76 -17.87 8.38
CA ALA A 99 -0.20 -18.46 7.18
C ALA A 99 1.25 -18.92 7.38
N SER A 100 2.06 -18.12 8.08
CA SER A 100 3.44 -18.47 8.45
C SER A 100 3.48 -19.68 9.39
N ARG A 101 2.62 -19.71 10.42
CA ARG A 101 2.53 -20.83 11.37
C ARG A 101 2.08 -22.13 10.71
N ILE A 102 1.11 -22.05 9.78
CA ILE A 102 0.61 -23.21 9.02
C ILE A 102 1.66 -23.72 8.02
N SER A 103 2.45 -22.84 7.40
CA SER A 103 3.53 -23.29 6.52
C SER A 103 4.65 -23.96 7.30
N ALA A 104 5.05 -23.37 8.44
CA ALA A 104 6.06 -23.93 9.35
C ALA A 104 5.65 -25.30 9.91
N SER A 105 4.37 -25.50 10.22
CA SER A 105 3.88 -26.81 10.70
C SER A 105 3.89 -27.86 9.60
N LYS A 106 3.54 -27.52 8.34
CA LYS A 106 3.63 -28.47 7.21
C LYS A 106 5.06 -28.88 6.87
N ILE A 107 6.03 -28.01 7.09
CA ILE A 107 7.46 -28.29 6.88
C ILE A 107 8.00 -29.27 7.94
N SER A 108 7.45 -29.28 9.14
CA SER A 108 7.90 -30.15 10.23
C SER A 108 7.31 -31.57 10.22
N ILE A 109 6.30 -31.86 9.38
CA ILE A 109 5.59 -33.16 9.33
C ILE A 109 6.06 -34.00 8.11
N LYS A 110 7.12 -33.59 7.41
CA LYS A 110 7.65 -34.28 6.23
C LYS A 110 9.12 -34.63 6.43
#